data_AF-A0AAT9LP66-F1
#
_entry.id   AF-A0AAT9LP66-F1
#
_cell.length_a   1.000
_cell.length_b   1.000
_cell.length_c   1.000
_cell.angle_alpha   90.00
_cell.angle_beta   90.00
_cell.angle_gamma   90.00
#
_symmetry.space_group_name_H-M   'P 1'
#
loop_
_entity.id
_entity.type
_entity.pdbx_description
1 polymer ?
#
loop_
_entity_poly.entity_id
_entity_poly.type
_entity_poly.pdbx_seq_one_letter_code
_entity_poly.pdbx_strand_id
1 'polypeptide(L)'
;MLWQGTQDPTDQNLTKMVREGAHILASLVVGTEQQARTALGDKAINVGAAPHKLRQGLDKGTLVVAGDGVPLPPGQSSITVRAHFISGKDAMDIADRAKTIRGRRDTADGTEVEPRDLLTDVTEAMVGVERVRSAAVLQQLIEKWPNTHDTWGSQDFAAALRTFDITTADAKHWLFLGKRPATPSAMTRWATASSGSG
;
A
#
# COMPACT_ATOMS: atom_id res chain seq x y z
N MET A 1 9.20 10.21 -15.28
CA MET A 1 8.68 9.87 -16.63
C MET A 1 7.52 8.91 -16.42
N LEU A 2 6.33 9.26 -16.89
CA LEU A 2 5.13 8.42 -16.82
C LEU A 2 4.97 7.70 -18.16
N TRP A 3 4.82 6.37 -18.11
CA TRP A 3 4.41 5.57 -19.27
C TRP A 3 3.10 4.90 -18.92
N GLN A 4 2.08 5.14 -19.74
CA GLN A 4 0.77 4.51 -19.60
C GLN A 4 0.31 4.01 -20.96
N GLY A 5 -0.29 2.82 -20.98
CA GLY A 5 -0.86 2.22 -22.16
C GLY A 5 -2.11 1.43 -21.80
N THR A 6 -3.03 1.33 -22.73
CA THR A 6 -4.25 0.52 -22.62
C THR A 6 -4.53 -0.14 -23.96
N GLN A 7 -5.15 -1.32 -23.92
CA GLN A 7 -5.67 -1.99 -25.12
C GLN A 7 -7.07 -1.48 -25.50
N ASP A 8 -7.79 -0.88 -24.55
CA ASP A 8 -9.12 -0.34 -24.76
C ASP A 8 -9.17 1.13 -24.31
N PRO A 9 -8.96 2.08 -25.24
CA PRO A 9 -8.92 3.50 -24.92
C PRO A 9 -10.35 4.03 -24.73
N THR A 10 -10.75 4.10 -23.45
CA THR A 10 -12.00 4.70 -22.97
C THR A 10 -11.70 5.81 -21.96
N ASP A 11 -12.69 6.65 -21.66
CA ASP A 11 -12.55 7.69 -20.62
C ASP A 11 -12.24 7.13 -19.22
N GLN A 12 -12.59 5.86 -18.97
CA GLN A 12 -12.31 5.17 -17.71
C GLN A 12 -10.85 4.67 -17.63
N ASN A 13 -10.31 4.16 -18.74
CA ASN A 13 -8.96 3.58 -18.80
C ASN A 13 -7.88 4.62 -19.11
N LEU A 14 -8.27 5.71 -19.78
CA LEU A 14 -7.42 6.83 -20.18
C LEU A 14 -8.08 8.11 -19.68
N THR A 15 -7.96 8.42 -18.39
CA THR A 15 -8.61 9.59 -17.80
C THR A 15 -8.12 10.89 -18.44
N LYS A 16 -8.93 11.95 -18.37
CA LYS A 16 -8.62 13.27 -18.92
C LYS A 16 -7.24 13.79 -18.48
N MET A 17 -6.88 13.62 -17.21
CA MET A 17 -5.59 14.04 -16.66
C MET A 17 -4.41 13.39 -17.39
N VAL A 18 -4.51 12.11 -17.74
CA VAL A 18 -3.47 11.39 -18.48
C VAL A 18 -3.37 11.91 -19.91
N ARG A 19 -4.51 12.12 -20.57
CA ARG A 19 -4.55 12.59 -21.97
C ARG A 19 -4.02 14.01 -22.14
N GLU A 20 -4.35 14.91 -21.22
CA GLU A 20 -3.92 16.30 -21.28
C GLU A 20 -2.48 16.50 -20.76
N GLY A 21 -2.01 15.62 -19.88
CA GLY A 21 -0.65 15.67 -19.34
C GLY A 21 0.41 14.97 -20.22
N ALA A 22 0.01 14.12 -21.17
CA ALA A 22 0.94 13.39 -22.02
C ALA A 22 1.41 14.22 -23.21
N HIS A 23 2.71 14.48 -23.29
CA HIS A 23 3.32 15.20 -24.42
C HIS A 23 3.50 14.33 -25.68
N ILE A 24 3.47 13.01 -25.52
CA ILE A 24 3.56 12.04 -26.62
C ILE A 24 2.34 11.14 -26.52
N LEU A 25 1.55 11.12 -27.60
CA LEU A 25 0.39 10.28 -27.75
C LEU A 25 0.63 9.34 -28.92
N ALA A 26 0.42 8.05 -28.71
CA ALA A 26 0.65 7.06 -29.74
C ALA A 26 -0.45 6.01 -29.73
N SER A 27 -0.95 5.66 -30.90
CA SER A 27 -2.00 4.66 -31.08
C SER A 27 -1.60 3.68 -32.16
N LEU A 28 -1.67 2.39 -31.82
CA LEU A 28 -1.78 1.32 -32.79
C LEU A 28 -3.20 1.33 -33.38
N VAL A 29 -3.51 0.34 -34.22
CA VAL A 29 -4.86 0.13 -34.72
C VAL A 29 -5.88 0.01 -33.58
N VAL A 30 -6.97 0.75 -33.71
CA VAL A 30 -8.13 0.71 -32.81
C VAL A 30 -9.39 0.44 -33.62
N GLY A 31 -10.47 0.00 -32.97
CA GLY A 31 -11.68 -0.43 -33.65
C GLY A 31 -12.55 0.72 -34.18
N THR A 32 -12.52 1.88 -33.52
CA THR A 32 -13.43 2.99 -33.84
C THR A 32 -12.72 4.35 -33.86
N GLU A 33 -13.32 5.33 -34.55
CA GLU A 33 -12.84 6.72 -34.52
C GLU A 33 -12.93 7.31 -33.11
N GLN A 34 -13.93 6.92 -32.31
CA GLN A 34 -14.05 7.38 -30.93
C GLN A 34 -12.89 6.90 -30.06
N GLN A 35 -12.49 5.63 -30.19
CA GLN A 35 -11.29 5.10 -29.54
C GLN A 35 -10.03 5.87 -30.01
N ALA A 36 -9.95 6.24 -31.29
CA ALA A 36 -8.85 7.03 -31.83
C ALA A 36 -8.79 8.45 -31.22
N ARG A 37 -9.95 9.10 -31.06
CA ARG A 37 -10.07 10.42 -30.39
C ARG A 37 -9.67 10.33 -28.92
N THR A 38 -10.06 9.28 -28.22
CA THR A 38 -9.63 9.04 -26.84
C THR A 38 -8.13 8.82 -26.73
N ALA A 39 -7.52 8.10 -27.69
CA ALA A 39 -6.10 7.77 -27.65
C ALA A 39 -5.18 8.93 -28.07
N LEU A 40 -5.52 9.68 -29.12
CA LEU A 40 -4.67 10.73 -29.72
C LEU A 40 -5.18 12.16 -29.50
N GLY A 41 -6.41 12.33 -29.00
CA GLY A 41 -7.07 13.61 -28.86
C GLY A 41 -7.72 14.11 -30.15
N ASP A 42 -8.78 14.92 -29.99
CA ASP A 42 -9.57 15.43 -31.12
C ASP A 42 -8.77 16.26 -32.12
N LYS A 43 -7.80 17.06 -31.64
CA LYS A 43 -6.95 17.90 -32.48
C LYS A 43 -6.20 17.05 -33.52
N ALA A 44 -5.63 15.93 -33.12
CA ALA A 44 -4.88 15.07 -34.02
C ALA A 44 -5.80 14.44 -35.07
N ILE A 45 -6.94 13.89 -34.63
CA ILE A 45 -7.91 13.22 -35.50
C ILE A 45 -8.52 14.20 -36.52
N ASN A 46 -8.91 15.39 -36.08
CA ASN A 46 -9.51 16.41 -36.95
C ASN A 46 -8.55 16.90 -38.06
N VAL A 47 -7.24 16.78 -37.86
CA VAL A 47 -6.21 17.18 -38.82
C VAL A 47 -5.67 15.97 -39.62
N GLY A 48 -6.26 14.78 -39.45
CA GLY A 48 -6.05 13.63 -40.33
C GLY A 48 -5.43 12.39 -39.70
N ALA A 49 -5.11 12.41 -38.40
CA ALA A 49 -4.67 11.19 -37.72
C ALA A 49 -5.79 10.14 -37.76
N ALA A 50 -5.50 8.93 -38.23
CA ALA A 50 -6.53 7.92 -38.47
C ALA A 50 -6.09 6.49 -38.08
N PRO A 51 -5.74 6.23 -36.80
CA PRO A 51 -5.34 4.88 -36.37
C PRO A 51 -6.48 3.85 -36.52
N HIS A 52 -7.74 4.29 -36.47
CA HIS A 52 -8.93 3.46 -36.72
C HIS A 52 -9.09 3.00 -38.17
N LYS A 53 -8.34 3.60 -39.12
CA LYS A 53 -8.32 3.18 -40.53
C LYS A 53 -7.18 2.21 -40.85
N LEU A 54 -6.30 1.93 -39.87
CA LEU A 54 -5.29 0.90 -40.02
C LEU A 54 -5.98 -0.47 -40.11
N ARG A 55 -5.43 -1.36 -40.92
CA ARG A 55 -5.99 -2.69 -41.14
C ARG A 55 -5.54 -3.61 -40.02
N GLN A 56 -6.51 -4.09 -39.24
CA GLN A 56 -6.25 -5.06 -38.19
C GLN A 56 -5.55 -6.31 -38.76
N GLY A 57 -4.50 -6.76 -38.08
CA GLY A 57 -3.72 -7.93 -38.48
C GLY A 57 -2.74 -7.71 -39.66
N LEU A 58 -2.95 -6.72 -40.52
CA LEU A 58 -2.04 -6.40 -41.64
C LEU A 58 -1.04 -5.30 -41.29
N ASP A 59 -1.50 -4.24 -40.63
CA ASP A 59 -0.66 -3.09 -40.27
C ASP A 59 -0.03 -3.28 -38.88
N LYS A 60 0.46 -4.51 -38.60
CA LYS A 60 1.12 -4.83 -37.32
C LYS A 60 2.37 -3.98 -37.14
N GLY A 61 2.49 -3.37 -35.96
CA GLY A 61 3.59 -2.48 -35.62
C GLY A 61 3.50 -1.10 -36.29
N THR A 62 2.45 -0.79 -37.04
CA THR A 62 2.20 0.58 -37.52
C THR A 62 1.58 1.41 -36.40
N LEU A 63 2.22 2.53 -36.07
CA LEU A 63 1.88 3.41 -34.96
C LEU A 63 1.61 4.81 -35.49
N VAL A 64 0.48 5.40 -35.14
CA VAL A 64 0.20 6.83 -35.39
C VAL A 64 0.57 7.59 -34.13
N VAL A 65 1.43 8.59 -34.27
CA VAL A 65 2.02 9.34 -33.16
C VAL A 65 1.71 10.82 -33.32
N ALA A 66 1.29 11.47 -32.24
CA ALA A 66 0.96 12.89 -32.17
C ALA A 66 1.44 13.51 -30.86
N GLY A 67 1.38 14.84 -30.77
CA GLY A 67 1.77 15.61 -29.59
C GLY A 67 3.10 16.33 -29.76
N ASP A 68 3.33 17.32 -28.90
CA ASP A 68 4.45 18.25 -29.00
C ASP A 68 5.80 17.64 -28.56
N GLY A 69 5.77 16.46 -27.93
CA GLY A 69 6.95 15.72 -27.51
C GLY A 69 7.62 14.91 -28.64
N VAL A 70 7.07 14.94 -29.86
CA VAL A 70 7.63 14.25 -31.03
C VAL A 70 7.91 15.28 -32.13
N PRO A 71 9.07 15.23 -32.81
CA PRO A 71 9.34 16.10 -33.94
C PRO A 71 8.41 15.75 -35.10
N LEU A 72 7.38 16.57 -35.30
CA LEU A 72 6.44 16.46 -36.42
C LEU A 72 6.93 17.34 -37.58
N PRO A 73 6.83 16.88 -38.84
CA PRO A 73 7.08 17.73 -40.01
C PRO A 73 6.18 18.97 -39.99
N PRO A 74 6.64 20.12 -40.52
CA PRO A 74 5.83 21.34 -40.56
C PRO A 74 4.45 21.09 -41.20
N GLY A 75 3.39 21.52 -40.51
CA GLY A 75 2.01 21.36 -40.98
C GLY A 75 1.38 19.99 -40.72
N GLN A 76 2.11 19.01 -40.15
CA GLN A 76 1.52 17.73 -39.74
C GLN A 76 1.13 17.75 -38.26
N SER A 77 -0.04 17.18 -37.95
CA SER A 77 -0.52 16.98 -36.58
C SER A 77 -0.15 15.62 -35.98
N SER A 78 0.30 14.70 -36.84
CA SER A 78 0.70 13.34 -36.48
C SER A 78 1.63 12.76 -37.54
N ILE A 79 2.46 11.80 -37.15
CA ILE A 79 3.24 10.97 -38.07
C ILE A 79 2.85 9.50 -37.93
N THR A 80 2.97 8.76 -39.02
CA THR A 80 2.86 7.30 -38.99
C THR A 80 4.25 6.70 -39.02
N VAL A 81 4.58 5.91 -38.00
CA VAL A 81 5.86 5.23 -37.86
C VAL A 81 5.67 3.73 -37.75
N ARG A 82 6.74 2.97 -38.01
CA ARG A 82 6.76 1.53 -37.76
C ARG A 82 7.59 1.25 -36.52
N ALA A 83 6.97 0.64 -35.52
CA ALA A 83 7.63 0.21 -34.31
C ALA A 83 8.65 -0.90 -34.60
N HIS A 84 9.74 -0.90 -33.84
CA HIS A 84 10.66 -2.03 -33.83
C HIS A 84 9.96 -3.25 -33.24
N PHE A 85 10.13 -4.38 -33.92
CA PHE A 85 9.68 -5.66 -33.41
C PHE A 85 10.76 -6.25 -32.50
N ILE A 86 10.35 -6.70 -31.31
CA ILE A 86 11.17 -7.50 -30.42
C ILE A 86 10.43 -8.81 -30.14
N SER A 87 11.10 -9.94 -30.33
CA SER A 87 10.50 -11.23 -30.01
C SER A 87 10.42 -11.46 -28.50
N GLY A 88 9.58 -12.38 -28.05
CA GLY A 88 9.51 -12.75 -26.64
C GLY A 88 10.86 -13.26 -26.11
N LYS A 89 11.61 -13.99 -26.93
CA LYS A 89 12.96 -14.46 -26.59
C LYS A 89 13.93 -13.30 -26.44
N ASP A 90 13.99 -12.40 -27.43
CA ASP A 90 14.93 -11.26 -27.39
C ASP A 90 14.60 -10.34 -26.21
N ALA A 91 13.32 -10.17 -25.88
CA ALA A 91 12.88 -9.42 -24.71
C ALA A 91 13.36 -10.07 -23.39
N MET A 92 13.30 -11.40 -23.28
CA MET A 92 13.85 -12.13 -22.13
C MET A 92 15.38 -11.94 -22.04
N ASP A 93 16.09 -12.06 -23.17
CA ASP A 93 17.54 -11.89 -23.22
C ASP A 93 17.96 -10.45 -22.84
N ILE A 94 17.18 -9.42 -23.21
CA ILE A 94 17.38 -8.04 -22.73
C ILE A 94 17.10 -7.92 -21.23
N ALA A 95 15.98 -8.48 -20.75
CA ALA A 95 15.60 -8.41 -19.34
C ALA A 95 16.65 -9.06 -18.43
N ASP A 96 17.21 -10.20 -18.83
CA ASP A 96 18.22 -10.90 -18.04
C ASP A 96 19.56 -10.14 -18.03
N ARG A 97 19.98 -9.57 -19.15
CA ARG A 97 21.14 -8.65 -19.17
C ARG A 97 20.92 -7.46 -18.25
N ALA A 98 19.72 -6.87 -18.25
CA ALA A 98 19.40 -5.74 -17.39
C ALA A 98 19.42 -6.12 -15.89
N LYS A 99 18.94 -7.31 -15.52
CA LYS A 99 19.04 -7.83 -14.14
C LYS A 99 20.49 -7.98 -13.70
N THR A 100 21.34 -8.53 -14.55
CA THR A 100 22.78 -8.71 -14.27
C THR A 100 23.46 -7.36 -14.02
N ILE A 101 23.14 -6.33 -14.82
CA ILE A 101 23.69 -4.98 -14.64
C ILE A 101 23.16 -4.31 -13.37
N ARG A 102 21.86 -4.44 -13.08
CA ARG A 102 21.22 -3.78 -11.94
C ARG A 102 21.72 -4.33 -10.60
N GLY A 103 22.28 -5.54 -10.58
CA GLY A 103 22.63 -6.26 -9.36
C GLY A 103 21.38 -6.66 -8.56
N ARG A 104 21.59 -7.44 -7.49
CA ARG A 104 20.53 -7.74 -6.53
C ARG A 104 20.23 -6.46 -5.75
N ARG A 105 19.02 -5.93 -5.88
CA ARG A 105 18.47 -5.01 -4.87
C ARG A 105 17.80 -5.87 -3.81
N ASP A 106 18.10 -5.59 -2.56
CA ASP A 106 17.23 -6.06 -1.48
C ASP A 106 15.89 -5.36 -1.66
N THR A 107 14.89 -6.14 -2.06
CA THR A 107 13.51 -5.78 -1.83
C THR A 107 13.40 -5.63 -0.32
N ALA A 108 13.04 -4.44 0.16
CA ALA A 108 12.53 -4.34 1.52
C ALA A 108 11.22 -5.13 1.52
N ASP A 109 11.30 -6.41 1.88
CA ASP A 109 10.13 -7.11 2.40
C ASP A 109 9.61 -6.23 3.54
N GLY A 110 8.31 -5.95 3.48
CA GLY A 110 7.68 -4.92 4.31
C GLY A 110 8.16 -5.01 5.74
N THR A 111 8.54 -3.86 6.31
CA THR A 111 9.06 -3.68 7.67
C THR A 111 8.62 -4.83 8.57
N GLU A 112 9.51 -5.80 8.78
CA GLU A 112 9.31 -6.81 9.78
C GLU A 112 9.26 -6.03 11.09
N VAL A 113 8.04 -5.77 11.57
CA VAL A 113 7.86 -5.15 12.88
C VAL A 113 8.31 -6.24 13.84
N GLU A 114 9.56 -6.15 14.26
CA GLU A 114 10.12 -6.94 15.35
C GLU A 114 9.03 -7.07 16.42
N PRO A 115 8.60 -8.30 16.77
CA PRO A 115 7.52 -8.50 17.71
C PRO A 115 7.93 -7.85 19.04
N ARG A 116 7.32 -6.69 19.36
CA ARG A 116 7.58 -6.01 20.63
C ARG A 116 7.24 -6.96 21.77
N ASP A 117 8.13 -7.04 22.75
CA ASP A 117 7.88 -7.80 23.95
C ASP A 117 6.74 -7.16 24.76
N LEU A 118 5.62 -7.85 24.81
CA LEU A 118 4.43 -7.43 25.53
C LEU A 118 4.70 -7.14 27.02
N LEU A 119 5.60 -7.89 27.67
CA LEU A 119 5.90 -7.66 29.09
C LEU A 119 6.67 -6.36 29.29
N THR A 120 7.59 -6.04 28.39
CA THR A 120 8.30 -4.76 28.39
C THR A 120 7.33 -3.60 28.18
N ASP A 121 6.43 -3.71 27.21
CA ASP A 121 5.44 -2.67 26.91
C ASP A 121 4.47 -2.43 28.08
N VAL A 122 3.99 -3.51 28.72
CA VAL A 122 3.12 -3.43 29.92
C VAL A 122 3.86 -2.82 31.10
N THR A 123 5.13 -3.19 31.31
CA THR A 123 5.96 -2.63 32.39
C THR A 123 6.19 -1.14 32.18
N GLU A 124 6.45 -0.72 30.94
CA GLU A 124 6.57 0.69 30.58
C GLU A 124 5.27 1.48 30.80
N ALA A 125 4.12 0.89 30.49
CA ALA A 125 2.82 1.51 30.74
C ALA A 125 2.48 1.62 32.24
N MET A 126 3.04 0.73 33.07
CA MET A 126 2.81 0.69 34.52
C MET A 126 3.87 1.40 35.37
N VAL A 127 4.87 2.07 34.75
CA VAL A 127 5.95 2.75 35.49
C VAL A 127 5.37 3.73 36.51
N GLY A 128 5.75 3.55 37.78
CA GLY A 128 5.37 4.44 38.89
C GLY A 128 3.98 4.18 39.46
N VAL A 129 3.27 3.11 39.04
CA VAL A 129 1.94 2.79 39.55
C VAL A 129 1.88 1.33 40.03
N GLU A 130 1.57 1.15 41.31
CA GLU A 130 1.49 -0.18 41.94
C GLU A 130 0.31 -1.01 41.43
N ARG A 131 -0.76 -0.35 40.94
CA ARG A 131 -1.98 -1.02 40.48
C ARG A 131 -2.75 -0.17 39.46
N VAL A 132 -3.03 -0.73 38.28
CA VAL A 132 -3.76 -0.06 37.19
C VAL A 132 -4.89 -0.96 36.67
N ARG A 133 -5.98 -0.36 36.20
CA ARG A 133 -7.05 -1.11 35.51
C ARG A 133 -6.53 -1.63 34.18
N SER A 134 -6.81 -2.88 33.84
CA SER A 134 -6.33 -3.49 32.59
C SER A 134 -6.78 -2.71 31.34
N ALA A 135 -7.99 -2.14 31.37
CA ALA A 135 -8.49 -1.28 30.30
C ALA A 135 -7.69 0.02 30.13
N ALA A 136 -7.18 0.60 31.23
CA ALA A 136 -6.36 1.80 31.17
C ALA A 136 -4.96 1.49 30.63
N VAL A 137 -4.40 0.32 30.97
CA VAL A 137 -3.14 -0.15 30.39
C VAL A 137 -3.30 -0.38 28.89
N LEU A 138 -4.35 -1.09 28.47
CA LEU A 138 -4.64 -1.31 27.04
C LEU A 138 -4.78 0.01 26.27
N GLN A 139 -5.48 0.99 26.83
CA GLN A 139 -5.62 2.30 26.20
C GLN A 139 -4.27 3.01 26.01
N GLN A 140 -3.39 2.96 27.02
CA GLN A 140 -2.05 3.53 26.92
C GLN A 140 -1.17 2.80 25.90
N LEU A 141 -1.30 1.47 25.79
CA LEU A 141 -0.60 0.67 24.78
C LEU A 141 -1.02 1.06 23.36
N ILE A 142 -2.33 1.22 23.13
CA ILE A 142 -2.88 1.66 21.84
C ILE A 142 -2.42 3.08 21.49
N GLU A 143 -2.42 3.99 22.47
CA GLU A 143 -2.00 5.38 22.26
C GLU A 143 -0.50 5.50 21.97
N LYS A 144 0.33 4.74 22.69
CA LYS A 144 1.79 4.79 22.58
C LYS A 144 2.31 4.00 21.37
N TRP A 145 1.62 2.92 20.99
CA TRP A 145 2.02 2.00 19.92
C TRP A 145 0.84 1.56 19.04
N PRO A 146 0.24 2.49 18.26
CA PRO A 146 -0.98 2.21 17.50
C PRO A 146 -0.78 1.10 16.46
N ASN A 147 0.38 1.06 15.78
CA ASN A 147 0.63 0.08 14.72
C ASN A 147 0.83 -1.36 15.21
N THR A 148 0.95 -1.58 16.52
CA THR A 148 1.17 -2.91 17.11
C THR A 148 -0.07 -3.42 17.82
N HIS A 149 -0.81 -2.54 18.50
CA HIS A 149 -1.87 -2.92 19.44
C HIS A 149 -3.27 -2.35 19.12
N ASP A 150 -3.49 -1.59 18.02
CA ASP A 150 -4.81 -0.95 17.77
C ASP A 150 -5.98 -1.94 17.61
N THR A 151 -5.67 -3.17 17.22
CA THR A 151 -6.68 -4.22 16.96
C THR A 151 -7.08 -4.97 18.23
N TRP A 152 -6.40 -4.73 19.36
CA TRP A 152 -6.59 -5.51 20.57
C TRP A 152 -7.80 -5.05 21.36
N GLY A 153 -8.76 -5.95 21.54
CA GLY A 153 -9.83 -5.79 22.52
C GLY A 153 -9.38 -6.18 23.93
N SER A 154 -10.23 -5.92 24.93
CA SER A 154 -9.98 -6.33 26.32
C SER A 154 -9.85 -7.86 26.48
N GLN A 155 -10.46 -8.64 25.60
CA GLN A 155 -10.36 -10.11 25.59
C GLN A 155 -9.01 -10.58 25.04
N ASP A 156 -8.53 -9.96 23.97
CA ASP A 156 -7.25 -10.26 23.34
C ASP A 156 -6.10 -9.92 24.29
N PHE A 157 -6.17 -8.77 24.93
CA PHE A 157 -5.20 -8.36 25.95
C PHE A 157 -5.17 -9.32 27.15
N ALA A 158 -6.34 -9.76 27.64
CA ALA A 158 -6.41 -10.74 28.71
C ALA A 158 -5.90 -12.12 28.29
N ALA A 159 -6.11 -12.53 27.04
CA ALA A 159 -5.59 -13.77 26.50
C ALA A 159 -4.05 -13.72 26.38
N ALA A 160 -3.50 -12.62 25.89
CA ALA A 160 -2.07 -12.42 25.73
C ALA A 160 -1.32 -12.43 27.08
N LEU A 161 -1.89 -11.83 28.12
CA LEU A 161 -1.32 -11.85 29.48
C LEU A 161 -1.33 -13.25 30.13
N ARG A 162 -2.35 -14.08 29.83
CA ARG A 162 -2.42 -15.46 30.34
C ARG A 162 -1.27 -16.34 29.83
N THR A 163 -0.76 -16.06 28.63
CA THR A 163 0.43 -16.73 28.07
C THR A 163 1.67 -16.55 28.94
N PHE A 164 1.71 -15.48 29.74
CA PHE A 164 2.78 -15.17 30.70
C PHE A 164 2.41 -15.51 32.15
N ASP A 165 1.35 -16.32 32.35
CA ASP A 165 0.79 -16.67 33.67
C ASP A 165 0.36 -15.45 34.52
N ILE A 166 0.11 -14.32 33.85
CA ILE A 166 -0.41 -13.10 34.49
C ILE A 166 -1.94 -13.18 34.47
N THR A 167 -2.54 -13.18 35.66
CA THR A 167 -3.99 -13.16 35.81
C THR A 167 -4.49 -11.77 36.19
N THR A 168 -5.44 -11.23 35.44
CA THR A 168 -6.25 -10.10 35.91
C THR A 168 -7.09 -10.59 37.08
N ALA A 169 -6.97 -9.96 38.26
CA ALA A 169 -7.64 -10.48 39.46
C ALA A 169 -9.16 -10.37 39.36
N ASP A 170 -9.86 -11.45 39.74
CA ASP A 170 -11.31 -11.59 39.82
C ASP A 170 -11.90 -10.77 40.97
N ALA A 171 -11.88 -9.45 40.79
CA ALA A 171 -12.85 -8.50 41.34
C ALA A 171 -12.45 -7.13 40.77
N LYS A 172 -13.03 -6.78 39.61
CA LYS A 172 -12.93 -5.47 38.94
C LYS A 172 -11.65 -5.19 38.11
N HIS A 173 -11.15 -6.16 37.35
CA HIS A 173 -10.22 -5.94 36.21
C HIS A 173 -8.94 -5.14 36.53
N TRP A 174 -8.27 -5.47 37.64
CA TRP A 174 -6.99 -4.84 37.99
C TRP A 174 -5.82 -5.71 37.56
N LEU A 175 -4.78 -5.08 37.02
CA LEU A 175 -3.53 -5.71 36.65
C LEU A 175 -2.50 -5.55 37.78
N PHE A 176 -1.81 -6.65 38.09
CA PHE A 176 -0.73 -6.71 39.07
C PHE A 176 0.47 -7.42 38.44
N LEU A 177 1.65 -6.82 38.53
CA LEU A 177 2.91 -7.46 38.16
C LEU A 177 3.52 -8.11 39.42
N GLY A 178 3.14 -9.35 39.70
CA GLY A 178 3.64 -10.12 40.86
C GLY A 178 2.94 -11.46 41.03
N LYS A 179 3.63 -12.46 41.62
CA LYS A 179 3.04 -13.78 41.88
C LYS A 179 1.79 -13.66 42.75
N ARG A 180 0.72 -14.33 42.33
CA ARG A 180 -0.60 -14.41 43.01
C ARG A 180 -0.41 -14.70 44.52
N PRO A 181 -0.94 -13.90 45.45
CA PRO A 181 -1.02 -14.33 46.84
C PRO A 181 -2.03 -15.48 46.95
N ALA A 182 -1.61 -16.57 47.59
CA ALA A 182 -2.20 -17.89 47.44
C ALA A 182 -3.54 -18.15 48.18
N THR A 183 -4.25 -17.14 48.71
CA THR A 183 -5.52 -17.43 49.41
C THR A 183 -6.49 -16.24 49.54
N PRO A 184 -7.82 -16.45 49.44
CA PRO A 184 -8.82 -15.38 49.51
C PRO A 184 -8.91 -14.67 50.87
N SER A 185 -8.46 -15.31 51.96
CA SER A 185 -8.48 -14.73 53.31
C SER A 185 -7.47 -13.59 53.53
N ALA A 186 -6.49 -13.43 52.62
CA ALA A 186 -5.57 -12.30 52.67
C ALA A 186 -6.21 -10.99 52.18
N MET A 187 -7.31 -11.05 51.41
CA MET A 187 -7.99 -9.84 50.89
C MET A 187 -8.71 -9.04 51.99
N THR A 188 -9.19 -9.67 53.07
CA THR A 188 -9.97 -8.97 54.11
C THR A 188 -9.11 -8.30 55.18
N ARG A 189 -7.88 -8.79 55.43
CA ARG A 189 -7.00 -8.21 56.47
C ARG A 189 -6.26 -6.94 56.06
N TRP A 190 -6.23 -6.58 54.78
CA TRP A 190 -5.59 -5.33 54.32
C TRP A 190 -6.58 -4.18 54.09
N ALA A 191 -7.90 -4.44 54.08
CA ALA A 191 -8.92 -3.42 53.93
C ALA A 191 -9.20 -2.62 55.23
N THR A 192 -8.66 -3.05 56.38
CA THR A 192 -8.87 -2.40 57.69
C THR A 192 -7.65 -1.64 58.21
N ALA A 193 -6.51 -1.69 57.52
CA ALA A 193 -5.28 -1.01 57.97
C ALA A 193 -5.11 0.43 57.45
N SER A 194 -6.01 0.93 56.60
CA SER A 194 -5.94 2.30 56.05
C SER A 194 -6.99 3.28 56.59
N SER A 195 -7.78 2.89 57.60
CA SER A 195 -8.65 3.81 58.35
C SER A 195 -8.17 3.93 59.79
N GLY A 196 -7.11 4.70 60.03
CA GLY A 196 -6.65 4.97 61.39
C GLY A 196 -5.31 5.70 61.50
N SER A 197 -5.30 7.01 61.25
CA SER A 197 -4.73 8.05 62.14
C SER A 197 -4.71 9.38 61.39
N GLY A 198 -5.50 10.33 61.89
CA GLY A 198 -5.14 11.73 61.85
C GLY A 198 -4.11 12.05 62.91
#